data_AF-A0A357I736-F1
#
_entry.id   AF-A0A357I736-F1
#
_cell.length_a   1.000
_cell.length_b   1.000
_cell.length_c   1.000
_cell.angle_alpha   90.00
_cell.angle_beta   90.00
_cell.angle_gamma   90.00
#
_symmetry.space_group_name_H-M   'P 1'
#
loop_
_entity.id
_entity.type
_entity.pdbx_description
1 polymer ?
#
loop_
_entity_poly.entity_id
_entity_poly.type
_entity_poly.pdbx_seq_one_letter_code
_entity_poly.pdbx_strand_id
1 'polypeptide(L)' 'VFNDAAIEEAWAGLIDVTPDSLPVIDRVSALPGLVVATGFSGHGFGTGPAAGQLAADLIAEVPPIVDPMPYQLARF' A
#
# COMPACT_ATOMS: atom_id res chain seq x y z
N VAL A 1 -18.88 -21.43 22.75
CA VAL A 1 -17.49 -21.36 23.25
C VAL A 1 -17.14 -19.93 23.70
N PHE A 2 -17.51 -18.87 22.98
CA PHE A 2 -17.14 -17.49 23.35
C PHE A 2 -18.19 -16.68 24.12
N ASN A 3 -19.27 -17.31 24.63
CA ASN A 3 -20.37 -16.57 25.28
C ASN A 3 -19.94 -15.81 26.55
N ASP A 4 -18.93 -16.31 27.27
CA ASP A 4 -18.44 -15.71 28.51
C ASP A 4 -17.12 -14.94 28.34
N ALA A 5 -16.70 -14.68 27.09
CA ALA A 5 -15.48 -13.93 26.83
C ALA A 5 -15.68 -12.44 27.19
N ALA A 6 -14.73 -11.85 27.91
CA ALA A 6 -14.71 -10.42 28.22
C ALA A 6 -13.88 -9.66 27.18
N ILE A 7 -14.28 -8.42 26.89
CA ILE A 7 -13.47 -7.50 26.06
C ILE A 7 -12.28 -7.03 26.90
N GLU A 8 -11.07 -7.34 26.45
CA GLU A 8 -9.82 -6.87 27.07
C GLU A 8 -9.49 -5.44 26.64
N GLU A 9 -9.62 -5.15 25.34
CA GLU A 9 -9.25 -3.87 24.75
C GLU A 9 -10.08 -3.57 23.49
N ALA A 10 -10.31 -2.29 23.23
CA ALA A 10 -10.84 -1.79 21.97
C ALA A 10 -10.03 -0.55 21.53
N TRP A 11 -9.61 -0.54 20.28
CA TRP A 11 -8.83 0.56 19.70
C TRP A 11 -9.31 0.88 18.29
N ALA A 12 -8.91 2.03 17.77
CA ALA A 12 -9.19 2.47 16.41
C ALA A 12 -7.93 3.07 15.77
N GLY A 13 -7.86 2.98 14.45
CA GLY A 13 -6.79 3.57 13.64
C GLY A 13 -7.36 4.21 12.38
N LEU A 14 -6.57 5.09 11.78
CA LEU A 14 -6.90 5.66 10.47
C LEU A 14 -6.49 4.71 9.37
N ILE A 15 -7.32 4.62 8.33
CA ILE A 15 -7.00 3.92 7.09
C ILE A 15 -7.01 4.95 5.97
N ASP A 16 -5.90 5.02 5.25
CA ASP A 16 -5.74 5.78 4.02
C ASP A 16 -6.36 5.00 2.85
N VAL A 17 -7.58 5.37 2.48
CA VAL A 17 -8.36 4.68 1.44
C VAL A 17 -8.27 5.44 0.12
N THR A 18 -7.91 4.73 -0.95
CA THR A 18 -7.98 5.22 -2.32
C THR A 18 -9.36 4.96 -2.94
N PRO A 19 -9.79 5.70 -3.98
CA PRO A 19 -11.11 5.52 -4.59
C PRO A 19 -11.40 4.09 -5.09
N ASP A 20 -10.37 3.35 -5.48
CA ASP A 20 -10.45 1.97 -5.99
C ASP A 20 -9.99 0.90 -4.97
N SER A 21 -9.64 1.31 -3.75
CA SER A 21 -9.09 0.44 -2.69
C SER A 21 -7.75 -0.25 -3.02
N LEU A 22 -7.07 0.16 -4.09
CA LEU A 22 -5.73 -0.31 -4.45
C LEU A 22 -4.66 0.69 -3.97
N PRO A 23 -3.46 0.23 -3.56
CA PRO A 23 -2.41 1.16 -3.18
C PRO A 23 -1.92 1.99 -4.36
N VAL A 24 -1.34 3.15 -4.07
CA VAL A 24 -0.50 3.90 -5.00
C VAL A 24 0.95 3.54 -4.71
N ILE A 25 1.65 2.97 -5.69
CA ILE A 25 3.06 2.62 -5.63
C ILE A 25 3.72 3.16 -6.89
N ASP A 26 4.34 4.35 -6.79
CA ASP A 26 4.74 5.10 -7.98
C ASP A 26 5.91 6.06 -7.74
N ARG A 27 6.61 6.41 -8.81
CA ARG A 27 7.57 7.51 -8.86
C ARG A 27 6.83 8.83 -9.06
N VAL A 28 7.06 9.80 -8.17
CA VAL A 28 6.41 11.10 -8.29
C VAL A 28 7.15 11.94 -9.35
N SER A 29 6.58 12.03 -10.55
CA SER A 29 7.21 12.71 -11.70
C SER A 29 7.58 14.18 -11.42
N ALA A 30 6.78 14.88 -10.61
CA ALA A 30 7.04 16.26 -10.20
C ALA A 30 8.23 16.40 -9.21
N LEU A 31 8.66 15.31 -8.57
CA LEU A 31 9.70 15.28 -7.54
C LEU A 31 10.67 14.12 -7.80
N PRO A 32 11.68 14.30 -8.67
CA PRO A 32 12.65 13.27 -8.98
C PRO A 32 13.33 12.70 -7.71
N GLY A 33 13.39 11.38 -7.62
CA GLY A 33 13.94 10.66 -6.45
C GLY A 33 12.92 10.32 -5.36
N LEU A 34 11.67 10.78 -5.47
CA LEU A 34 10.59 10.38 -4.57
C LEU A 34 9.79 9.20 -5.14
N VAL A 35 9.72 8.11 -4.38
CA VAL A 35 8.80 6.99 -4.59
C VAL A 35 7.82 6.95 -3.43
N VAL A 36 6.53 6.80 -3.73
CA VAL A 36 5.48 6.64 -2.73
C VAL A 36 4.97 5.21 -2.74
N ALA A 37 4.61 4.70 -1.57
CA ALA A 37 3.86 3.47 -1.38
C ALA A 37 2.83 3.75 -0.27
N THR A 38 1.58 4.01 -0.65
CA THR A 38 0.53 4.53 0.24
C THR A 38 -0.86 4.11 -0.23
N GLY A 39 -1.91 4.39 0.54
CA GLY A 39 -3.30 4.16 0.12
C GLY A 39 -3.72 2.69 0.21
N PHE A 40 -3.18 1.95 1.17
CA PHE A 40 -3.34 0.50 1.26
C PHE A 40 -4.75 0.04 1.66
N SER A 41 -5.64 0.97 2.02
CA SER A 41 -7.07 0.72 2.16
C SER A 41 -7.43 -0.45 3.11
N GLY A 42 -6.60 -0.66 4.15
CA GLY A 42 -6.81 -1.70 5.17
C GLY A 42 -6.17 -3.06 4.87
N HIS A 43 -5.57 -3.23 3.69
CA HIS A 43 -4.97 -4.50 3.26
C HIS A 43 -3.44 -4.52 3.33
N GLY A 44 -2.82 -3.44 3.83
CA GLY A 44 -1.38 -3.21 3.79
C GLY A 44 -0.53 -4.23 4.54
N PHE A 45 -1.07 -4.90 5.57
CA PHE A 45 -0.32 -5.93 6.28
C PHE A 45 -0.03 -7.14 5.39
N GLY A 46 -1.07 -7.64 4.70
CA GLY A 46 -0.93 -8.81 3.82
C GLY A 46 -0.17 -8.49 2.53
N THR A 47 -0.39 -7.30 1.96
CA THR A 47 0.23 -6.89 0.68
C THR A 47 1.59 -6.23 0.84
N GLY A 48 1.98 -5.86 2.06
CA GLY A 48 3.20 -5.12 2.37
C GLY A 48 4.48 -5.70 1.75
N PRO A 49 4.74 -7.01 1.78
CA PRO A 49 5.93 -7.59 1.17
C PRO A 49 6.01 -7.35 -0.35
N ALA A 50 4.91 -7.57 -1.08
CA ALA A 50 4.86 -7.35 -2.53
C ALA A 50 4.95 -5.86 -2.89
N ALA A 51 4.26 -5.01 -2.12
CA ALA A 51 4.29 -3.56 -2.32
C ALA A 51 5.68 -2.97 -2.04
N GLY A 52 6.35 -3.43 -0.98
CA GLY A 52 7.71 -3.04 -0.66
C GLY A 52 8.71 -3.48 -1.74
N GLN A 53 8.54 -4.67 -2.30
CA GLN A 53 9.37 -5.13 -3.42
C GLN A 53 9.16 -4.27 -4.66
N LEU A 54 7.91 -3.96 -5.01
CA LEU A 54 7.62 -3.06 -6.14
C LEU A 54 8.25 -1.68 -5.93
N ALA A 55 8.12 -1.10 -4.73
CA ALA A 55 8.75 0.17 -4.41
C ALA A 55 10.28 0.09 -4.53
N ALA A 56 10.91 -1.00 -4.07
CA ALA A 56 12.35 -1.22 -4.18
C ALA A 56 12.80 -1.34 -5.65
N ASP A 57 12.08 -2.11 -6.47
CA ASP A 57 12.37 -2.26 -7.90
C ASP A 57 12.26 -0.90 -8.61
N LEU A 58 11.21 -0.14 -8.31
CA LEU A 58 11.04 1.22 -8.80
C LEU A 58 12.20 2.11 -8.35
N ILE A 59 12.65 2.08 -7.11
CA ILE A 59 13.78 2.88 -6.61
C ILE A 59 15.08 2.50 -7.34
N ALA A 60 15.35 1.21 -7.50
CA ALA A 60 16.58 0.69 -8.08
C ALA A 60 16.64 0.77 -9.62
N GLU A 61 15.55 1.17 -10.28
CA GLU A 61 15.45 1.26 -11.74
C GLU A 61 15.65 -0.10 -12.44
N VAL A 62 15.19 -1.17 -11.79
CA VAL A 62 15.21 -2.52 -12.33
C VAL A 62 13.82 -2.94 -12.80
N PRO A 63 13.70 -3.88 -13.75
CA PRO A 63 12.41 -4.41 -14.18
C PRO A 63 11.62 -4.96 -12.97
N PRO A 64 10.42 -4.42 -12.67
CA PRO A 64 9.64 -4.88 -11.53
C PRO A 64 9.13 -6.30 -11.70
N ILE A 65 9.09 -7.07 -10.61
CA ILE A 65 8.44 -8.41 -10.62
C ILE A 65 6.91 -8.33 -10.52
N VAL A 66 6.40 -7.24 -9.92
CA VAL A 66 4.96 -6.92 -9.86
C VAL A 66 4.67 -5.89 -10.93
N ASP A 67 3.61 -6.08 -11.71
CA ASP A 67 3.19 -5.08 -12.70
C ASP A 67 2.86 -3.74 -12.01
N PRO A 68 3.58 -2.64 -12.32
CA PRO A 68 3.33 -1.35 -11.69
C PRO A 68 2.05 -0.67 -12.20
N MET A 69 1.56 -1.03 -13.39
CA MET A 69 0.52 -0.27 -14.09
C MET A 69 -0.75 -0.04 -13.25
N PRO A 70 -1.28 -1.02 -12.49
CA PRO A 70 -2.47 -0.83 -11.67
C PRO A 70 -2.27 0.11 -10.47
N TYR A 71 -1.02 0.37 -10.08
CA TYR A 71 -0.67 1.08 -8.85
C TYR A 71 -0.15 2.50 -9.10
N GLN A 72 -0.08 2.95 -10.36
CA GLN A 72 0.35 4.30 -10.70
C GLN A 72 -0.64 5.35 -10.20
N LEU A 73 -0.14 6.52 -9.81
CA LEU A 73 -0.98 7.64 -9.36
C LEU A 73 -1.86 8.17 -10.50
N ALA A 74 -1.35 8.14 -11.73
CA ALA A 74 -1.99 8.67 -12.94
C ALA A 74 -3.28 7.91 -13.36
N ARG A 75 -3.67 6.86 -12.63
CA ARG A 75 -4.96 6.18 -12.84
C ARG A 75 -6.16 6.98 -12.35
N PHE A 76 -5.92 8.09 -11.64
CA PHE A 76 -6.91 9.04 -11.14
C PHE A 76 -6.82 10.40 -11.83
#